data_AF-A0A228QXK7-F1
#
_entry.id   AF-A0A228QXK7-F1
#
_cell.length_a   1.000
_cell.length_b   1.000
_cell.length_c   1.000
_cell.angle_alpha   90.00
_cell.angle_beta   90.00
_cell.angle_gamma   90.00
#
_symmetry.space_group_name_H-M   'P 1'
#
loop_
_entity.id
_entity.type
_entity.pdbx_description
1 polymer ?
#
loop_
_entity_poly.entity_id
_entity_poly.type
_entity_poly.pdbx_seq_one_letter_code
_entity_poly.pdbx_strand_id
1 'polypeptide(L)'
;MTTHSTIKAAMARAFFASAYADQWDEAGDTSLNPSGRDWMDMTPEDTDPAALHAADVLTNDLARAYPKCRMDGVFSLDLLYAAACAVQRQGDTLDGDRDLLPDTFGHYLAMQAMGTGVGLRDAFGRAVGDAIRVPRVEFGGYSLSRDYF
;
A
#
# COMPACT_ATOMS: atom_id res chain seq x y z
N MET A 1 -17.95 3.20 0.95
CA MET A 1 -16.96 2.17 0.53
C MET A 1 -16.91 1.07 1.57
N THR A 2 -16.71 -0.18 1.16
CA THR A 2 -16.44 -1.29 2.08
C THR A 2 -14.99 -1.24 2.53
N THR A 3 -14.65 -1.86 3.67
CA THR A 3 -13.26 -1.97 4.17
C THR A 3 -12.34 -2.55 3.10
N HIS A 4 -12.75 -3.62 2.41
CA HIS A 4 -12.07 -4.14 1.23
C HIS A 4 -11.71 -3.06 0.20
N SER A 5 -12.71 -2.30 -0.25
CA SER A 5 -12.52 -1.30 -1.29
C SER A 5 -11.64 -0.14 -0.82
N THR A 6 -11.70 0.21 0.47
CA THR A 6 -10.84 1.25 1.06
C THR A 6 -9.38 0.81 1.10
N ILE A 7 -9.10 -0.40 1.58
CA ILE A 7 -7.74 -0.96 1.59
C ILE A 7 -7.19 -0.99 0.17
N LYS A 8 -7.97 -1.51 -0.78
CA LYS A 8 -7.53 -1.65 -2.16
C LYS A 8 -7.31 -0.31 -2.87
N ALA A 9 -8.17 0.67 -2.64
CA ALA A 9 -7.99 2.02 -3.17
C ALA A 9 -6.73 2.68 -2.60
N ALA A 10 -6.46 2.52 -1.31
CA ALA A 10 -5.25 3.03 -0.69
C ALA A 10 -3.98 2.35 -1.21
N MET A 11 -4.01 1.04 -1.49
CA MET A 11 -2.91 0.34 -2.16
C MET A 11 -2.62 0.95 -3.53
N ALA A 12 -3.65 1.10 -4.37
CA ALA A 12 -3.50 1.67 -5.71
C ALA A 12 -2.97 3.11 -5.67
N ARG A 13 -3.45 3.91 -4.71
CA ARG A 13 -2.94 5.27 -4.48
C ARG A 13 -1.47 5.30 -4.11
N ALA A 14 -1.03 4.43 -3.22
CA ALA A 14 0.38 4.35 -2.83
C ALA A 14 1.28 3.91 -3.99
N PHE A 15 0.87 2.92 -4.78
CA PHE A 15 1.57 2.54 -6.01
C PHE A 15 1.72 3.72 -6.96
N PHE A 16 0.63 4.47 -7.18
CA PHE A 16 0.67 5.62 -8.06
C PHE A 16 1.57 6.72 -7.52
N ALA A 17 1.42 7.11 -6.25
CA ALA A 17 2.19 8.18 -5.65
C ALA A 17 3.70 7.88 -5.65
N SER A 18 4.09 6.64 -5.37
CA SER A 18 5.50 6.22 -5.44
C SER A 18 6.04 6.32 -6.87
N ALA A 19 5.33 5.76 -7.85
CA ALA A 19 5.77 5.79 -9.25
C ALA A 19 5.74 7.21 -9.85
N TYR A 20 4.80 8.04 -9.42
CA TYR A 20 4.72 9.45 -9.83
C TYR A 20 5.90 10.25 -9.28
N ALA A 21 6.30 10.00 -8.02
CA ALA A 21 7.51 10.56 -7.43
C ALA A 21 8.76 10.13 -8.22
N ASP A 22 8.87 8.85 -8.59
CA ASP A 22 9.99 8.35 -9.40
C ASP A 22 10.07 9.09 -10.76
N GLN A 23 8.94 9.24 -11.47
CA GLN A 23 8.94 9.97 -12.76
C GLN A 23 9.34 11.44 -12.58
N TRP A 24 8.88 12.10 -11.51
CA TRP A 24 9.27 13.48 -11.22
C TRP A 24 10.77 13.61 -10.96
N ASP A 25 11.33 12.73 -10.11
CA ASP A 25 12.76 12.69 -9.80
C ASP A 25 13.59 12.46 -11.07
N GLU A 26 13.16 11.55 -11.95
CA GLU A 26 13.84 11.23 -13.21
C GLU A 26 13.74 12.35 -14.27
N ALA A 27 12.60 13.03 -14.36
CA ALA A 27 12.40 14.16 -15.27
C ALA A 27 13.28 15.36 -14.90
N GLY A 28 13.75 15.42 -13.64
CA GLY A 28 14.52 16.56 -13.12
C GLY A 28 13.71 17.85 -13.12
N ASP A 29 12.39 17.75 -13.05
CA ASP A 29 11.49 18.91 -13.05
C ASP A 29 11.65 19.69 -11.74
N THR A 30 11.98 20.98 -11.86
CA THR A 30 12.16 21.89 -10.71
C THR A 30 10.97 22.81 -10.50
N SER A 31 9.93 22.71 -11.33
CA SER A 31 8.72 23.54 -11.25
C SER A 31 7.80 23.12 -10.11
N LEU A 32 7.84 21.84 -9.72
CA LEU A 32 7.18 21.30 -8.55
C LEU A 32 8.15 21.35 -7.35
N ASN A 33 7.71 21.86 -6.19
CA ASN A 33 8.48 21.76 -4.95
C ASN A 33 7.80 20.76 -3.99
N PRO A 34 8.32 19.52 -3.86
CA PRO A 34 7.77 18.52 -2.95
C PRO A 34 8.20 18.71 -1.49
N SER A 35 9.08 19.68 -1.19
CA SER A 35 9.58 19.88 0.17
C SER A 35 8.44 20.16 1.16
N GLY A 36 8.31 19.27 2.15
CA GLY A 36 7.28 19.36 3.20
C GLY A 36 5.87 18.97 2.76
N ARG A 37 5.70 18.38 1.57
CA ARG A 37 4.41 17.88 1.06
C ARG A 37 4.46 16.37 0.91
N ASP A 38 3.30 15.72 1.11
CA ASP A 38 3.15 14.30 0.84
C ASP A 38 2.92 14.09 -0.67
N TRP A 39 3.61 13.11 -1.25
CA TRP A 39 3.39 12.70 -2.63
C TRP A 39 1.95 12.29 -2.88
N MET A 40 1.26 11.74 -1.88
CA MET A 40 -0.18 11.43 -1.96
C MET A 40 -1.04 12.66 -2.28
N ASP A 41 -0.66 13.85 -1.82
CA ASP A 41 -1.37 15.11 -2.09
C ASP A 41 -0.95 15.78 -3.41
N MET A 42 0.21 15.40 -3.93
CA MET A 42 0.79 15.96 -5.16
C MET A 42 0.45 15.13 -6.39
N THR A 43 0.14 13.85 -6.18
CA THR A 43 -0.26 12.91 -7.21
C THR A 43 -1.66 13.28 -7.74
N PRO A 44 -1.93 13.19 -9.05
CA PRO A 44 -3.23 13.48 -9.63
C PRO A 44 -4.40 12.77 -8.93
N GLU A 45 -5.55 13.43 -8.87
CA GLU A 45 -6.73 12.89 -8.19
C GLU A 45 -7.22 11.57 -8.83
N ASP A 46 -7.13 11.43 -10.15
CA ASP A 46 -7.46 10.19 -10.82
C ASP A 46 -6.27 9.21 -10.76
N THR A 47 -6.47 8.07 -10.10
CA THR A 47 -5.43 7.02 -10.01
C THR A 47 -5.15 6.40 -11.37
N ASP A 48 -3.86 6.29 -11.72
CA ASP A 48 -3.43 5.64 -12.96
C ASP A 48 -3.95 4.19 -13.05
N PRO A 49 -4.46 3.74 -14.22
CA PRO A 49 -4.94 2.38 -14.43
C PRO A 49 -3.91 1.28 -14.12
N ALA A 50 -2.62 1.53 -14.35
CA ALA A 50 -1.57 0.57 -14.03
C ALA A 50 -1.40 0.40 -12.52
N ALA A 51 -1.58 1.47 -11.74
CA ALA A 51 -1.54 1.40 -10.28
C ALA A 51 -2.77 0.68 -9.70
N LEU A 52 -3.95 0.86 -10.31
CA LEU A 52 -5.13 0.03 -10.00
C LEU A 52 -4.86 -1.46 -10.27
N HIS A 53 -4.22 -1.76 -11.41
CA HIS A 53 -3.84 -3.12 -11.75
C HIS A 53 -2.79 -3.70 -10.79
N ALA A 54 -1.81 -2.92 -10.36
CA ALA A 54 -0.83 -3.34 -9.36
C ALA A 54 -1.49 -3.71 -8.02
N ALA A 55 -2.51 -2.96 -7.59
CA ALA A 55 -3.29 -3.31 -6.42
C ALA A 55 -4.08 -4.62 -6.60
N ASP A 56 -4.59 -4.92 -7.80
CA ASP A 56 -5.20 -6.22 -8.13
C ASP A 56 -4.19 -7.36 -8.03
N VAL A 57 -3.00 -7.17 -8.61
CA VAL A 57 -1.91 -8.17 -8.57
C VAL A 57 -1.51 -8.45 -7.12
N LEU A 58 -1.26 -7.41 -6.32
CA LEU A 58 -0.93 -7.57 -4.90
C LEU A 58 -2.06 -8.28 -4.13
N THR A 59 -3.32 -7.95 -4.41
CA THR A 59 -4.47 -8.63 -3.79
C THR A 59 -4.49 -10.12 -4.14
N ASN A 60 -4.20 -10.49 -5.39
CA ASN A 60 -4.14 -11.87 -5.83
C ASN A 60 -2.97 -12.63 -5.19
N ASP A 61 -1.81 -11.99 -5.02
CA ASP A 61 -0.66 -12.61 -4.38
C ASP A 61 -0.87 -12.77 -2.86
N LEU A 62 -1.51 -11.79 -2.21
CA LEU A 62 -1.97 -11.93 -0.83
C LEU A 62 -2.97 -13.08 -0.69
N ALA A 63 -3.87 -13.26 -1.66
CA ALA A 63 -4.80 -14.40 -1.67
C ALA A 63 -4.12 -15.76 -1.75
N ARG A 64 -2.94 -15.83 -2.38
CA ARG A 64 -2.09 -17.03 -2.42
C ARG A 64 -1.34 -17.23 -1.11
N ALA A 65 -0.81 -16.16 -0.53
CA ALA A 65 -0.09 -16.20 0.75
C ALA A 65 -1.01 -16.50 1.94
N TYR A 66 -2.28 -16.10 1.87
CA TYR A 66 -3.27 -16.19 2.96
C TYR A 66 -4.52 -16.97 2.55
N PRO A 67 -4.42 -18.29 2.28
CA PRO A 67 -5.56 -19.10 1.86
C PRO A 67 -6.70 -19.16 2.88
N LYS A 68 -6.42 -18.87 4.16
CA LYS A 68 -7.42 -18.81 5.25
C LYS A 68 -8.23 -17.51 5.28
N CYS A 69 -7.78 -16.45 4.59
CA CYS A 69 -8.49 -15.18 4.51
C CYS A 69 -9.50 -15.20 3.35
N ARG A 70 -10.34 -16.24 3.30
CA ARG A 70 -11.37 -16.41 2.28
C ARG A 70 -12.75 -16.44 2.94
N MET A 71 -13.69 -15.70 2.37
CA MET A 71 -15.11 -15.73 2.71
C MET A 71 -15.86 -16.24 1.48
N ASP A 72 -16.64 -17.31 1.65
CA ASP A 72 -17.38 -17.95 0.55
C ASP A 72 -16.51 -18.31 -0.68
N GLY A 73 -15.26 -18.70 -0.43
CA GLY A 73 -14.28 -19.05 -1.47
C GLY A 73 -13.53 -17.87 -2.09
N VAL A 74 -13.92 -16.62 -1.81
CA VAL A 74 -13.30 -15.40 -2.34
C VAL A 74 -12.36 -14.79 -1.29
N PHE A 75 -11.18 -14.35 -1.71
CA PHE A 75 -10.25 -13.69 -0.80
C PHE A 75 -10.79 -12.34 -0.30
N SER A 76 -10.60 -12.06 0.99
CA SER A 76 -11.10 -10.87 1.65
C SER A 76 -9.96 -10.11 2.34
N LEU A 77 -9.71 -8.89 1.86
CA LEU A 77 -8.82 -7.93 2.53
C LEU A 77 -9.35 -7.55 3.91
N ASP A 78 -10.67 -7.60 4.14
CA ASP A 78 -11.30 -7.36 5.44
C ASP A 78 -10.86 -8.40 6.47
N LEU A 79 -10.78 -9.69 6.08
CA LEU A 79 -10.29 -10.76 6.94
C LEU A 79 -8.79 -10.62 7.24
N LEU A 80 -7.99 -10.23 6.24
CA LEU A 80 -6.56 -9.98 6.45
C LEU A 80 -6.35 -8.79 7.41
N TYR A 81 -7.12 -7.71 7.22
CA TYR A 81 -7.11 -6.55 8.09
C TYR A 81 -7.56 -6.90 9.52
N ALA A 82 -8.63 -7.70 9.67
CA ALA A 82 -9.08 -8.17 10.98
C ALA A 82 -8.00 -9.00 11.70
N ALA A 83 -7.23 -9.80 10.96
CA ALA A 83 -6.08 -10.53 11.51
C ALA A 83 -4.99 -9.56 12.00
N ALA A 84 -4.66 -8.52 11.23
CA ALA A 84 -3.73 -7.48 11.66
C ALA A 84 -4.21 -6.76 12.94
N CYS A 85 -5.48 -6.39 13.02
CA CYS A 85 -6.07 -5.77 14.22
C CYS A 85 -6.08 -6.73 15.43
N ALA A 86 -6.24 -8.03 15.22
CA ALA A 86 -6.17 -9.01 16.30
C ALA A 86 -4.74 -9.12 16.86
N VAL A 87 -3.75 -9.14 15.97
CA VAL A 87 -2.32 -9.15 16.35
C VAL A 87 -1.94 -7.88 17.10
N GLN A 88 -2.34 -6.70 16.58
CA GLN A 88 -2.03 -5.43 17.21
C GLN A 88 -2.59 -5.33 18.64
N ARG A 89 -3.79 -5.85 18.89
CA ARG A 89 -4.41 -5.86 20.23
C ARG A 89 -3.71 -6.78 21.23
N GLN A 90 -2.98 -7.78 20.76
CA GLN A 90 -2.28 -8.77 21.58
C GLN A 90 -0.80 -8.44 21.75
N GLY A 91 -0.23 -7.65 20.83
CA GLY A 91 1.18 -7.27 20.82
C GLY A 91 1.45 -5.97 21.57
N ASP A 92 2.72 -5.77 21.90
CA ASP A 92 3.22 -4.50 22.40
C ASP A 92 3.28 -3.50 21.23
N THR A 93 2.55 -2.39 21.31
CA THR A 93 2.45 -1.38 20.23
C THR A 93 3.56 -0.34 20.28
N LEU A 94 4.58 -0.54 21.13
CA LEU A 94 5.62 0.44 21.44
C LEU A 94 6.46 0.92 20.22
N ASP A 95 6.32 0.30 19.06
CA ASP A 95 7.14 0.55 17.87
C ASP A 95 6.38 1.09 16.64
N GLY A 96 5.06 1.32 16.72
CA GLY A 96 4.25 1.77 15.57
C GLY A 96 3.92 3.27 15.61
N ASP A 97 4.19 3.99 14.52
CA ASP A 97 3.98 5.45 14.43
C ASP A 97 2.61 5.85 13.84
N ARG A 98 1.77 4.88 13.47
CA ARG A 98 0.51 5.09 12.76
C ARG A 98 -0.64 4.29 13.35
N ASP A 99 -1.84 4.86 13.26
CA ASP A 99 -3.07 4.15 13.56
C ASP A 99 -3.37 3.09 12.50
N LEU A 100 -3.70 1.88 12.94
CA LEU A 100 -4.12 0.79 12.06
C LEU A 100 -5.57 1.01 11.62
N LEU A 101 -5.73 1.74 10.52
CA LEU A 101 -6.98 2.01 9.84
C LEU A 101 -6.96 1.33 8.46
N PRO A 102 -8.12 1.10 7.81
CA PRO A 102 -8.15 0.38 6.53
C PRO A 102 -7.34 1.05 5.40
N ASP A 103 -7.39 2.38 5.33
CA ASP A 103 -6.65 3.18 4.36
C ASP A 103 -5.14 3.16 4.62
N THR A 104 -4.71 3.42 5.87
CA THR A 104 -3.30 3.34 6.24
C THR A 104 -2.76 1.93 6.05
N PHE A 105 -3.54 0.90 6.38
CA PHE A 105 -3.16 -0.49 6.16
C PHE A 105 -2.92 -0.79 4.67
N GLY A 106 -3.82 -0.36 3.79
CA GLY A 106 -3.65 -0.51 2.35
C GLY A 106 -2.42 0.22 1.81
N HIS A 107 -2.20 1.46 2.26
CA HIS A 107 -1.02 2.24 1.89
C HIS A 107 0.28 1.51 2.26
N TYR A 108 0.42 1.07 3.52
CA TYR A 108 1.65 0.42 3.97
C TYR A 108 1.82 -1.02 3.45
N LEU A 109 0.74 -1.71 3.07
CA LEU A 109 0.82 -2.95 2.28
C LEU A 109 1.53 -2.69 0.95
N ALA A 110 1.10 -1.66 0.20
CA ALA A 110 1.72 -1.34 -1.09
C ALA A 110 3.16 -0.86 -0.93
N MET A 111 3.45 0.01 0.05
CA MET A 111 4.82 0.49 0.31
C MET A 111 5.79 -0.65 0.63
N GLN A 112 5.33 -1.64 1.43
CA GLN A 112 6.11 -2.83 1.73
C GLN A 112 6.27 -3.74 0.50
N ALA A 113 5.22 -3.88 -0.33
CA ALA A 113 5.27 -4.69 -1.55
C ALA A 113 6.25 -4.13 -2.58
N MET A 114 6.33 -2.79 -2.70
CA MET A 114 7.30 -2.10 -3.57
C MET A 114 8.73 -2.15 -3.03
N GLY A 115 8.91 -2.47 -1.74
CA GLY A 115 10.24 -2.53 -1.13
C GLY A 115 10.87 -1.17 -0.85
N THR A 116 10.05 -0.13 -0.66
CA THR A 116 10.47 1.27 -0.39
C THR A 116 11.25 1.47 0.91
N GLY A 117 11.39 0.43 1.73
CA GLY A 117 12.01 0.50 3.06
C GLY A 117 11.07 0.94 4.18
N VAL A 118 9.80 1.25 3.85
CA VAL A 118 8.75 1.57 4.81
C VAL A 118 7.60 0.58 4.63
N GLY A 119 7.12 -0.04 5.71
CA GLY A 119 6.08 -1.06 5.64
C GLY A 119 5.24 -1.20 6.90
N LEU A 120 4.57 -2.35 7.03
CA LEU A 120 3.67 -2.63 8.14
C LEU A 120 4.37 -2.62 9.50
N ARG A 121 5.66 -2.99 9.53
CA ARG A 121 6.47 -2.96 10.76
C ARG A 121 6.68 -1.54 11.27
N ASP A 122 7.02 -0.60 10.39
CA ASP A 122 7.29 0.78 10.76
C ASP A 122 5.99 1.52 11.10
N ALA A 123 4.91 1.21 10.38
CA ALA A 123 3.61 1.83 10.60
C ALA A 123 2.91 1.32 11.87
N PHE A 124 2.87 0.00 12.07
CA PHE A 124 1.99 -0.64 13.07
C PHE A 124 2.74 -1.46 14.11
N GLY A 125 4.07 -1.37 14.11
CA GLY A 125 4.95 -2.08 15.02
C GLY A 125 5.33 -3.48 14.56
N ARG A 126 6.35 -4.02 15.23
CA ARG A 126 6.95 -5.33 14.92
C ARG A 126 5.93 -6.47 14.84
N ALA A 127 5.00 -6.54 15.79
CA ALA A 127 4.05 -7.66 15.86
C ALA A 127 3.22 -7.79 14.58
N VAL A 128 2.72 -6.67 14.05
CA VAL A 128 1.94 -6.66 12.80
C VAL A 128 2.84 -6.97 11.60
N GLY A 129 4.02 -6.34 11.52
CA GLY A 129 4.96 -6.57 10.42
C GLY A 129 5.46 -8.02 10.31
N ASP A 130 5.67 -8.70 11.44
CA ASP A 130 6.12 -10.10 11.46
C ASP A 130 4.96 -11.08 11.17
N ALA A 131 3.72 -10.72 11.52
CA ALA A 131 2.54 -11.54 11.27
C ALA A 131 2.04 -11.49 9.82
N ILE A 132 2.20 -10.34 9.16
CA ILE A 132 1.71 -10.10 7.81
C ILE A 132 2.87 -10.04 6.81
N ARG A 133 3.13 -11.18 6.14
CA ARG A 133 4.02 -11.31 4.99
C ARG A 133 3.39 -10.71 3.75
N VAL A 134 3.98 -9.63 3.27
CA VAL A 134 3.56 -8.96 2.04
C VAL A 134 4.39 -9.45 0.86
N PRO A 135 3.78 -10.00 -0.21
CA PRO A 135 4.47 -10.33 -1.45
C PRO A 135 5.10 -9.10 -2.11
N ARG A 136 6.25 -9.28 -2.76
CA ARG A 136 6.89 -8.21 -3.54
C ARG A 136 6.14 -7.97 -4.85
N VAL A 137 5.99 -6.71 -5.24
CA VAL A 137 5.48 -6.28 -6.54
C VAL A 137 6.48 -5.29 -7.13
N GLU A 138 6.99 -5.57 -8.32
CA GLU A 138 7.82 -4.62 -9.06
C GLU A 138 6.91 -3.58 -9.71
N PHE A 139 6.98 -2.34 -9.23
CA PHE A 139 6.21 -1.21 -9.73
C PHE A 139 6.99 0.08 -9.44
N GLY A 140 7.06 0.99 -10.40
CA GLY A 140 7.78 2.26 -10.30
C GLY A 140 7.44 3.15 -11.49
N GLY A 141 8.17 4.27 -11.67
CA GLY A 141 7.84 5.29 -12.68
C GLY A 141 7.49 4.78 -14.09
N TYR A 142 8.29 3.88 -14.66
CA TYR A 142 8.05 3.27 -15.98
C TYR A 142 6.84 2.33 -16.05
N SER A 143 6.21 2.00 -14.92
CA SER A 143 5.03 1.14 -14.87
C SER A 143 3.73 1.89 -15.13
N LEU A 144 3.73 3.22 -15.00
CA LEU A 144 2.54 4.03 -15.20
C LEU A 144 2.08 4.01 -16.66
N SER A 145 0.77 4.12 -16.86
CA SER A 145 0.18 4.09 -18.21
C SER A 145 0.46 5.36 -19.02
N ARG A 146 0.96 6.41 -18.36
CA ARG A 146 1.23 7.73 -18.92
C ARG A 146 2.57 8.25 -18.42
N ASP A 147 3.12 9.15 -19.21
CA ASP A 147 4.19 10.04 -18.77
C ASP A 147 3.55 11.28 -18.14
N TYR A 148 3.90 11.58 -16.90
CA TYR A 148 3.33 12.67 -16.13
C TYR A 148 4.22 13.93 -16.12
N PHE A 149 5.46 13.84 -16.62
CA PHE A 149 6.44 14.94 -16.59
C PHE A 149 7.21 15.13 -17.89
#